data_AF-A0A9P1CKG7-F1
#
_entry.id   AF-A0A9P1CKG7-F1
#
_cell.length_a   1.000
_cell.length_b   1.000
_cell.length_c   1.000
_cell.angle_alpha   90.00
_cell.angle_beta   90.00
_cell.angle_gamma   90.00
#
_symmetry.space_group_name_H-M   'P 1'
#
loop_
_entity.id
_entity.type
_entity.pdbx_description
1 polymer ?
#
loop_
_entity_poly.entity_id
_entity_poly.type
_entity_poly.pdbx_seq_one_letter_code
_entity_poly.pdbx_strand_id
1 'polypeptide(L)'
;MCALYQALGVAPSASKRTIRLAYLRLAKQLHPDVNKASGAEGNFQKVREAYEVLSDDARRREYDRQLSPMRSTSTRTYSGNPSGPRTWQGAQGRGNFRTVDEEARRVRQEHEALRRRAEAQFFMRFNQSRYRSSLSESLFRFLPLVLPIWTVLLLYSFYKNRSIDRVSPAESVFWDEHGRAWVRDAYGRFHRMPDLDRQVISQAAR
;
A
#
# COMPACT_ATOMS: atom_id res chain seq x y z
N MET A 1 23.27 -16.03 -14.48
CA MET A 1 22.30 -15.41 -13.55
C MET A 1 22.47 -16.07 -12.19
N CYS A 2 22.48 -15.29 -11.12
CA CYS A 2 22.83 -15.74 -9.77
C CYS A 2 21.66 -16.55 -9.16
N ALA A 3 21.88 -17.81 -8.79
CA ALA A 3 20.80 -18.72 -8.36
C ALA A 3 19.98 -18.21 -7.16
N LEU A 4 20.61 -17.56 -6.17
CA LEU A 4 19.93 -17.09 -4.95
C LEU A 4 19.03 -15.87 -5.21
N TYR A 5 19.49 -14.92 -6.01
CA TYR A 5 18.70 -13.74 -6.38
C TYR A 5 17.49 -14.14 -7.25
N GLN A 6 17.66 -15.15 -8.10
CA GLN A 6 16.58 -15.70 -8.93
C GLN A 6 15.54 -16.46 -8.09
N ALA A 7 15.95 -17.20 -7.06
CA ALA A 7 15.03 -17.87 -6.15
C ALA A 7 14.09 -16.90 -5.41
N LEU A 8 14.57 -15.70 -5.09
CA LEU A 8 13.79 -14.62 -4.49
C LEU A 8 13.09 -13.71 -5.51
N GLY A 9 13.38 -13.87 -6.81
CA GLY A 9 12.85 -13.02 -7.88
C GLY A 9 13.31 -11.56 -7.80
N VAL A 10 14.50 -11.30 -7.23
CA VAL A 10 15.04 -9.96 -7.02
C VAL A 10 16.30 -9.72 -7.85
N ALA A 11 16.57 -8.47 -8.20
CA ALA A 11 17.81 -8.10 -8.89
C ALA A 11 19.03 -8.21 -7.96
N PRO A 12 20.24 -8.49 -8.47
CA PRO A 12 21.48 -8.46 -7.69
C PRO A 12 21.77 -7.10 -7.02
N SER A 13 21.24 -6.02 -7.60
CA SER A 13 21.32 -4.66 -7.08
C SER A 13 20.30 -4.32 -5.99
N ALA A 14 19.41 -5.26 -5.62
CA ALA A 14 18.35 -5.02 -4.66
C ALA A 14 18.87 -4.73 -3.25
N SER A 15 18.22 -3.81 -2.54
CA SER A 15 18.53 -3.52 -1.14
C SER A 15 18.08 -4.63 -0.21
N LYS A 16 18.66 -4.68 1.00
CA LYS A 16 18.25 -5.63 2.05
C LYS A 16 16.75 -5.54 2.38
N ARG A 17 16.21 -4.32 2.36
CA ARG A 17 14.79 -4.08 2.59
C ARG A 17 13.94 -4.78 1.53
N THR A 18 14.33 -4.66 0.26
CA THR A 18 13.68 -5.34 -0.85
C THR A 18 13.77 -6.86 -0.75
N ILE A 19 14.94 -7.40 -0.39
CA ILE A 19 15.17 -8.83 -0.16
C ILE A 19 14.25 -9.36 0.96
N ARG A 20 14.16 -8.63 2.09
CA ARG A 20 13.26 -8.98 3.21
C ARG A 20 11.79 -8.95 2.80
N LEU A 21 11.36 -7.95 2.03
CA LEU A 21 9.98 -7.85 1.54
C LEU A 21 9.63 -8.98 0.57
N ALA A 22 10.55 -9.34 -0.33
CA ALA A 22 10.37 -10.46 -1.27
C ALA A 22 10.22 -11.79 -0.52
N TYR A 23 11.11 -12.04 0.46
CA TYR A 23 11.02 -13.22 1.34
C TYR A 23 9.68 -13.30 2.07
N LEU A 24 9.24 -12.21 2.71
CA LEU A 24 7.96 -12.19 3.45
C LEU A 24 6.74 -12.49 2.56
N ARG A 25 6.78 -12.10 1.29
CA ARG A 25 5.70 -12.38 0.32
C ARG A 25 5.70 -13.84 -0.10
N LEU A 26 6.85 -14.37 -0.47
CA LEU A 26 7.01 -15.76 -0.87
C LEU A 26 6.68 -16.69 0.30
N ALA A 27 7.11 -16.36 1.51
CA ALA A 27 6.76 -17.11 2.72
C ALA A 27 5.24 -17.15 2.96
N LYS A 28 4.52 -16.03 2.77
CA LYS A 28 3.05 -16.00 2.87
C LYS A 28 2.31 -16.74 1.75
N GLN A 29 2.97 -16.97 0.61
CA GLN A 29 2.38 -17.69 -0.54
C GLN A 29 2.68 -19.19 -0.50
N LEU A 30 3.85 -19.55 0.02
CA LEU A 30 4.34 -20.93 0.13
C LEU A 30 4.14 -21.52 1.53
N HIS A 31 3.46 -20.80 2.43
CA HIS A 31 3.18 -21.30 3.78
C HIS A 31 2.37 -22.61 3.71
N PRO A 32 2.73 -23.65 4.47
CA PRO A 32 2.07 -24.96 4.41
C PRO A 32 0.57 -24.89 4.73
N ASP A 33 0.14 -23.94 5.57
CA ASP A 33 -1.30 -23.75 5.84
C ASP A 33 -2.09 -23.24 4.64
N VAL A 34 -1.45 -22.50 3.73
CA VAL A 34 -2.12 -21.82 2.61
C VAL A 34 -1.94 -22.60 1.30
N ASN A 35 -0.79 -23.27 1.13
CA ASN A 35 -0.47 -24.00 -0.09
C ASN A 35 -0.03 -25.44 0.24
N LYS A 36 -0.97 -26.38 0.12
CA LYS A 36 -0.78 -27.81 0.39
C LYS A 36 -0.26 -28.61 -0.82
N ALA A 37 0.25 -27.94 -1.86
CA ALA A 37 0.77 -28.63 -3.04
C ALA A 37 2.10 -29.32 -2.74
N SER A 38 2.31 -30.51 -3.32
CA SER A 38 3.46 -31.41 -3.11
C SER A 38 4.83 -30.88 -3.57
N GLY A 39 4.93 -29.62 -4.01
CA GLY A 39 6.17 -28.94 -4.39
C GLY A 39 6.40 -27.60 -3.68
N ALA A 40 5.48 -27.16 -2.80
CA ALA A 40 5.57 -25.89 -2.10
C ALA A 40 6.73 -25.89 -1.08
N GLU A 41 6.94 -27.02 -0.40
CA GLU A 41 8.01 -27.23 0.59
C GLU A 41 9.41 -27.01 0.00
N GLY A 42 9.69 -27.64 -1.17
CA GLY A 42 10.99 -27.52 -1.83
C GLY A 42 11.29 -26.10 -2.32
N ASN A 43 10.26 -25.36 -2.74
CA ASN A 43 10.41 -23.95 -3.12
C ASN A 43 10.59 -23.04 -1.90
N PHE A 44 9.88 -23.32 -0.80
CA PHE A 44 10.04 -22.59 0.45
C PHE A 44 11.46 -22.74 1.01
N GLN A 45 12.01 -23.95 0.96
CA GLN A 45 13.38 -24.21 1.41
C GLN A 45 14.41 -23.42 0.60
N LYS A 46 14.28 -23.39 -0.73
CA LYS A 46 15.16 -22.58 -1.61
C LYS A 46 15.08 -21.09 -1.30
N VAL A 47 13.87 -20.59 -1.05
CA VAL A 47 13.63 -19.17 -0.71
C VAL A 47 14.23 -18.82 0.65
N ARG A 48 14.15 -19.74 1.61
CA ARG A 48 14.76 -19.59 2.93
C ARG A 48 16.28 -19.54 2.86
N GLU A 49 16.90 -20.50 2.17
CA GLU A 49 18.35 -20.55 1.99
C GLU A 49 18.88 -19.27 1.31
N ALA A 50 18.19 -18.80 0.26
CA ALA A 50 18.52 -17.55 -0.39
C ALA A 50 18.46 -16.35 0.56
N TYR A 51 17.46 -16.30 1.45
CA TYR A 51 17.35 -15.23 2.44
C TYR A 51 18.45 -15.30 3.51
N GLU A 52 18.83 -16.49 3.97
CA GLU A 52 19.89 -16.67 4.98
C GLU A 52 21.26 -16.19 4.49
N VAL A 53 21.55 -16.33 3.20
CA VAL A 53 22.80 -15.83 2.59
C VAL A 53 22.72 -14.33 2.26
N LEU A 54 21.59 -13.86 1.72
CA LEU A 54 21.46 -12.49 1.22
C LEU A 54 21.04 -11.46 2.27
N SER A 55 20.57 -11.89 3.45
CA SER A 55 20.18 -11.00 4.55
C SER A 55 21.38 -10.38 5.28
N ASP A 56 22.47 -11.13 5.40
CA ASP A 56 23.72 -10.68 6.00
C ASP A 56 24.63 -10.02 4.95
N ASP A 57 25.15 -8.83 5.26
CA ASP A 57 26.07 -8.12 4.35
C ASP A 57 27.37 -8.87 4.14
N ALA A 58 27.91 -9.52 5.17
CA ALA A 58 29.18 -10.22 5.06
C ALA A 58 29.04 -11.43 4.14
N ARG A 59 27.98 -12.23 4.35
CA ARG A 59 27.66 -13.40 3.52
C ARG A 59 27.28 -13.02 2.10
N ARG A 60 26.51 -11.95 1.92
CA ARG A 60 26.17 -11.43 0.59
C ARG A 60 27.41 -10.98 -0.17
N ARG A 61 28.32 -10.24 0.47
CA ARG A 61 29.58 -9.83 -0.18
C ARG A 61 30.43 -11.02 -0.58
N GLU A 62 30.51 -12.04 0.27
CA GLU A 62 31.23 -13.27 -0.04
C GLU A 62 30.60 -14.00 -1.24
N TYR A 63 29.28 -14.15 -1.24
CA TYR A 63 28.54 -14.71 -2.35
C TYR A 63 28.75 -13.91 -3.65
N ASP A 64 28.65 -12.59 -3.58
CA ASP A 64 28.87 -11.69 -4.73
C ASP A 64 30.32 -11.75 -5.24
N ARG A 65 31.32 -11.93 -4.36
CA ARG A 65 32.73 -12.15 -4.74
C ARG A 65 32.91 -13.47 -5.48
N GLN A 66 32.35 -14.55 -4.97
CA GLN A 66 32.42 -15.87 -5.63
C GLN A 66 31.72 -15.86 -6.98
N LEU A 67 30.68 -15.04 -7.12
CA LEU A 67 29.92 -14.93 -8.35
C LEU A 67 30.60 -14.12 -9.45
N SER A 68 31.65 -13.38 -9.11
CA SER A 68 32.43 -12.60 -10.07
C SER A 68 33.67 -13.42 -10.45
N PRO A 69 33.61 -14.30 -11.47
CA PRO A 69 34.82 -14.95 -11.95
C PRO A 69 35.77 -13.86 -12.41
N MET A 70 36.96 -13.82 -11.82
CA MET A 70 38.14 -13.08 -12.25
C MET A 70 37.86 -12.01 -13.32
N ARG A 71 37.44 -10.81 -12.90
CA ARG A 71 37.71 -9.58 -13.68
C ARG A 71 39.18 -9.21 -13.50
N SER A 72 40.07 -10.16 -13.77
CA SER A 72 41.51 -9.99 -13.77
C SER A 72 42.04 -10.30 -15.16
N THR A 73 41.64 -9.47 -16.12
CA THR A 73 42.54 -9.12 -17.22
C THR A 73 42.27 -7.67 -17.61
N SER A 74 42.52 -6.75 -16.67
CA SER A 74 43.00 -5.45 -17.09
C SER A 74 44.33 -5.69 -17.82
N THR A 75 44.30 -5.49 -19.13
CA THR A 75 45.42 -5.02 -19.93
C THR A 75 46.34 -4.10 -19.11
N ARG A 76 47.39 -4.67 -18.53
CA ARG A 76 48.59 -3.93 -18.16
C ARG A 76 49.67 -4.33 -19.15
N THR A 77 49.57 -3.79 -20.35
CA THR A 77 50.73 -3.64 -21.23
C THR A 77 51.64 -2.61 -20.57
N TYR A 78 52.50 -3.07 -19.66
CA TYR A 78 53.67 -2.32 -19.20
C TYR A 78 54.88 -3.11 -19.68
N SER A 79 55.23 -2.90 -20.95
CA SER A 79 56.58 -3.20 -21.44
C SER A 79 57.48 -2.08 -20.94
N GLY A 80 58.35 -2.39 -19.97
CA GLY A 80 59.19 -1.38 -19.34
C GLY A 80 60.11 -1.96 -18.27
N ASN A 81 61.28 -2.40 -18.72
CA ASN A 81 62.45 -2.85 -17.96
C ASN A 81 62.67 -2.14 -16.58
N PRO A 82 62.79 -2.85 -15.44
CA PRO A 82 63.09 -2.25 -14.15
C PRO A 82 64.57 -2.44 -13.79
N SER A 83 65.45 -1.67 -14.43
CA SER A 83 66.83 -1.48 -13.95
C SER A 83 67.16 0.01 -14.00
N GLY A 84 66.92 0.69 -12.87
CA GLY A 84 67.30 2.08 -12.65
C GLY A 84 66.58 2.67 -11.43
N PRO A 85 67.29 3.29 -10.48
CA PRO A 85 66.64 3.91 -9.32
C PRO A 85 65.91 5.17 -9.78
N ARG A 86 64.58 5.12 -9.91
CA ARG A 86 63.76 6.31 -10.19
C ARG A 86 63.33 6.95 -8.88
N THR A 87 64.09 7.97 -8.52
CA THR A 87 63.72 9.04 -7.59
C THR A 87 62.37 9.65 -7.96
N TRP A 88 61.40 9.56 -7.06
CA TRP A 88 60.16 10.32 -7.11
C TRP A 88 60.41 11.75 -6.63
N GLN A 89 61.11 12.55 -7.44
CA GLN A 89 61.34 13.95 -7.14
C GLN A 89 61.31 14.75 -8.43
N GLY A 90 60.13 15.29 -8.76
CA GLY A 90 59.99 16.26 -9.85
C GLY A 90 58.62 16.29 -10.53
N ALA A 91 57.95 17.44 -10.35
CA ALA A 91 56.99 18.05 -11.28
C ALA A 91 55.54 17.54 -11.38
N GLN A 92 54.63 18.41 -10.90
CA GLN A 92 53.32 18.71 -11.49
C GLN A 92 52.26 17.59 -11.50
N GLY A 93 51.62 17.34 -10.36
CA GLY A 93 50.41 16.50 -10.29
C GLY A 93 49.43 16.87 -9.18
N ARG A 94 49.60 18.01 -8.50
CA ARG A 94 48.80 18.41 -7.33
C ARG A 94 47.44 19.06 -7.66
N GLY A 95 47.09 19.21 -8.93
CA GLY A 95 45.82 19.83 -9.37
C GLY A 95 44.68 18.84 -9.64
N ASN A 96 44.97 17.56 -9.91
CA ASN A 96 43.97 16.63 -10.46
C ASN A 96 43.36 15.64 -9.46
N PHE A 97 43.90 15.53 -8.23
CA PHE A 97 43.30 14.62 -7.24
C PHE A 97 41.96 15.15 -6.71
N ARG A 98 41.81 16.49 -6.56
CA ARG A 98 40.56 17.10 -6.10
C ARG A 98 39.42 16.92 -7.10
N THR A 99 39.70 17.04 -8.39
CA THR A 99 38.69 16.88 -9.45
C THR A 99 38.22 15.43 -9.56
N VAL A 100 39.12 14.45 -9.46
CA VAL A 100 38.76 13.01 -9.46
C VAL A 100 37.96 12.63 -8.21
N ASP A 101 38.31 13.16 -7.03
CA ASP A 101 37.56 12.89 -5.79
C ASP A 101 36.16 13.51 -5.82
N GLU A 102 36.02 14.73 -6.36
CA GLU A 102 34.74 15.40 -6.54
C GLU A 102 33.84 14.67 -7.54
N GLU A 103 34.42 14.22 -8.67
CA GLU A 103 33.71 13.46 -9.69
C GLU A 103 33.25 12.09 -9.14
N ALA A 104 34.11 11.40 -8.39
CA ALA A 104 33.76 10.14 -7.71
C ALA A 104 32.67 10.32 -6.65
N ARG A 105 32.56 11.48 -5.99
CA ARG A 105 31.45 11.79 -5.07
C ARG A 105 30.14 12.03 -5.84
N ARG A 106 30.20 12.76 -6.96
CA ARG A 106 29.02 13.01 -7.82
C ARG A 106 28.46 11.73 -8.39
N VAL A 107 29.31 10.86 -8.96
CA VAL A 107 28.89 9.56 -9.51
C VAL A 107 28.27 8.67 -8.42
N ARG A 108 28.83 8.67 -7.19
CA ARG A 108 28.25 7.94 -6.06
C ARG A 108 26.88 8.50 -5.66
N GLN A 109 26.74 9.82 -5.57
CA GLN A 109 25.47 10.48 -5.25
C GLN A 109 24.39 10.23 -6.32
N GLU A 110 24.77 10.29 -7.60
CA GLU A 110 23.88 10.02 -8.72
C GLU A 110 23.43 8.55 -8.73
N HIS A 111 24.37 7.63 -8.53
CA HIS A 111 24.07 6.21 -8.47
C HIS A 111 23.20 5.86 -7.25
N GLU A 112 23.40 6.52 -6.10
CA GLU A 112 22.52 6.42 -4.94
C GLU A 112 21.12 6.99 -5.22
N ALA A 113 21.01 8.12 -5.93
CA ALA A 113 19.73 8.69 -6.31
C ALA A 113 18.96 7.79 -7.29
N LEU A 114 19.64 7.19 -8.26
CA LEU A 114 19.06 6.20 -9.18
C LEU A 114 18.59 4.96 -8.41
N ARG A 115 19.37 4.48 -7.45
CA ARG A 115 18.97 3.38 -6.54
C ARG A 115 17.73 3.73 -5.74
N ARG A 116 17.68 4.92 -5.13
CA ARG A 116 16.50 5.38 -4.37
C ARG A 116 15.26 5.48 -5.25
N ARG A 117 15.38 5.99 -6.47
CA ARG A 117 14.28 6.05 -7.45
C ARG A 117 13.82 4.65 -7.87
N ALA A 118 14.73 3.73 -8.16
CA ALA A 118 14.42 2.35 -8.50
C ALA A 118 13.74 1.61 -7.34
N GLU A 119 14.19 1.83 -6.10
CA GLU A 119 13.56 1.26 -4.90
C GLU A 119 12.16 1.82 -4.65
N ALA A 120 11.95 3.13 -4.85
CA ALA A 120 10.63 3.74 -4.73
C ALA A 120 9.66 3.21 -5.79
N GLN A 121 10.11 3.09 -7.05
CA GLN A 121 9.32 2.50 -8.13
C GLN A 121 9.01 1.03 -7.87
N PHE A 122 9.99 0.25 -7.41
CA PHE A 122 9.80 -1.13 -6.98
C PHE A 122 8.77 -1.20 -5.85
N PHE A 123 8.88 -0.39 -4.80
CA PHE A 123 7.93 -0.39 -3.69
C PHE A 123 6.50 -0.09 -4.13
N MET A 124 6.31 0.89 -5.04
CA MET A 124 5.01 1.25 -5.60
C MET A 124 4.41 0.11 -6.46
N ARG A 125 5.20 -0.52 -7.33
CA ARG A 125 4.73 -1.65 -8.15
C ARG A 125 4.51 -2.91 -7.33
N PHE A 126 5.34 -3.16 -6.33
CA PHE A 126 5.27 -4.38 -5.54
C PHE A 126 4.11 -4.33 -4.55
N ASN A 127 3.80 -3.21 -3.88
CA ASN A 127 2.68 -3.14 -2.93
C ASN A 127 1.28 -3.34 -3.57
N GLN A 128 1.18 -3.45 -4.90
CA GLN A 128 -0.08 -3.52 -5.63
C GLN A 128 -0.57 -4.94 -5.92
N SER A 129 0.27 -5.98 -5.80
CA SER A 129 -0.04 -7.33 -6.33
C SER A 129 -0.93 -8.22 -5.46
N ARG A 130 -1.68 -7.67 -4.50
CA ARG A 130 -2.64 -8.48 -3.71
C ARG A 130 -3.91 -7.77 -3.25
N TYR A 131 -4.49 -6.85 -4.04
CA TYR A 131 -5.82 -6.30 -3.70
C TYR A 131 -6.74 -5.94 -4.88
N ARG A 132 -6.47 -6.41 -6.11
CA ARG A 132 -7.25 -5.96 -7.28
C ARG A 132 -7.84 -7.03 -8.20
N SER A 133 -7.57 -8.33 -8.01
CA SER A 133 -8.06 -9.36 -8.94
C SER A 133 -8.79 -10.56 -8.35
N SER A 134 -8.77 -10.80 -7.02
CA SER A 134 -9.51 -11.94 -6.44
C SER A 134 -10.87 -11.58 -5.85
N LEU A 135 -11.21 -10.29 -5.73
CA LEU A 135 -12.51 -9.86 -5.21
C LEU A 135 -13.55 -9.72 -6.32
N SER A 136 -13.15 -9.29 -7.53
CA SER A 136 -14.09 -9.09 -8.63
C SER A 136 -14.58 -10.41 -9.24
N GLU A 137 -13.72 -11.41 -9.47
CA GLU A 137 -14.16 -12.63 -10.18
C GLU A 137 -15.13 -13.50 -9.38
N SER A 138 -15.00 -13.52 -8.05
CA SER A 138 -15.96 -14.23 -7.20
C SER A 138 -17.24 -13.43 -7.01
N LEU A 139 -17.16 -12.10 -6.87
CA LEU A 139 -18.34 -11.24 -6.71
C LEU A 139 -19.26 -11.26 -7.94
N PHE A 140 -18.71 -11.31 -9.16
CA PHE A 140 -19.52 -11.38 -10.39
C PHE A 140 -20.25 -12.72 -10.57
N ARG A 141 -19.74 -13.83 -10.00
CA ARG A 141 -20.41 -15.14 -10.06
C ARG A 141 -21.70 -15.20 -9.24
N PHE A 142 -21.75 -14.46 -8.13
CA PHE A 142 -22.93 -14.40 -7.28
C PHE A 142 -23.85 -13.21 -7.63
N LEU A 143 -23.42 -12.30 -8.50
CA LEU A 143 -24.20 -11.16 -8.95
C LEU A 143 -25.60 -11.55 -9.47
N PRO A 144 -25.80 -12.56 -10.35
CA PRO A 144 -27.14 -12.93 -10.82
C PRO A 144 -28.03 -13.54 -9.72
N LEU A 145 -27.46 -14.05 -8.63
CA LEU A 145 -28.21 -14.60 -7.50
C LEU A 145 -28.58 -13.53 -6.47
N VAL A 146 -27.71 -12.56 -6.25
CA VAL A 146 -27.88 -11.51 -5.23
C VAL A 146 -28.73 -10.35 -5.75
N LEU A 147 -28.64 -10.04 -7.05
CA LEU A 147 -29.38 -8.93 -7.68
C LEU A 147 -30.91 -9.04 -7.54
N PRO A 148 -31.59 -10.18 -7.79
CA PRO A 148 -33.04 -10.29 -7.60
C PRO A 148 -33.46 -10.19 -6.12
N ILE A 149 -32.63 -10.67 -5.20
CA ILE A 149 -32.89 -10.56 -3.76
C ILE A 149 -32.85 -9.09 -3.34
N TRP A 150 -31.84 -8.36 -3.81
CA TRP A 150 -31.71 -6.92 -3.58
C TRP A 150 -32.80 -6.11 -4.27
N THR A 151 -33.26 -6.47 -5.47
CA THR A 151 -34.36 -5.74 -6.13
C THR A 151 -35.68 -5.91 -5.36
N VAL A 152 -35.97 -7.10 -4.84
CA VAL A 152 -37.15 -7.33 -3.99
C VAL A 152 -37.02 -6.57 -2.67
N LEU A 153 -35.85 -6.58 -2.03
CA LEU A 153 -35.58 -5.81 -0.81
C LEU A 153 -35.70 -4.30 -1.04
N LEU A 154 -35.20 -3.79 -2.15
CA LEU A 154 -35.28 -2.39 -2.53
C LEU A 154 -36.73 -2.00 -2.86
N LEU A 155 -37.45 -2.86 -3.59
CA LEU A 155 -38.87 -2.65 -3.89
C LEU A 155 -39.74 -2.68 -2.62
N TYR A 156 -39.45 -3.61 -1.70
CA TYR A 156 -40.10 -3.68 -0.39
C TYR A 156 -39.79 -2.45 0.46
N SER A 157 -38.53 -2.03 0.50
CA SER A 157 -38.09 -0.80 1.15
C SER A 157 -38.80 0.42 0.56
N PHE A 158 -38.90 0.51 -0.77
CA PHE A 158 -39.58 1.59 -1.47
C PHE A 158 -41.10 1.59 -1.23
N TYR A 159 -41.72 0.42 -1.23
CA TYR A 159 -43.15 0.25 -0.92
C TYR A 159 -43.46 0.73 0.51
N LYS A 160 -42.62 0.37 1.49
CA LYS A 160 -42.78 0.81 2.89
C LYS A 160 -42.41 2.29 3.09
N ASN A 161 -41.40 2.80 2.38
CA ASN A 161 -40.94 4.18 2.55
C ASN A 161 -41.94 5.20 1.97
N ARG A 162 -42.79 4.80 1.01
CA ARG A 162 -43.86 5.66 0.46
C ARG A 162 -45.02 5.93 1.43
N SER A 163 -45.16 5.18 2.52
CA SER A 163 -46.21 5.43 3.53
C SER A 163 -45.75 6.32 4.70
N ILE A 164 -44.50 6.83 4.67
CA ILE A 164 -43.94 7.73 5.70
C ILE A 164 -43.89 9.20 5.23
N ASP A 165 -44.60 9.53 4.15
CA ASP A 165 -44.89 10.91 3.74
C ASP A 165 -46.42 11.09 3.83
N ARG A 166 -47.07 11.95 4.63
CA ARG A 166 -46.67 13.12 5.41
C ARG A 166 -47.69 13.27 6.56
N VAL A 167 -47.28 13.16 7.82
CA VAL A 167 -48.01 13.88 8.88
C VAL A 167 -47.26 15.17 9.06
N SER A 168 -47.71 16.21 8.34
CA SER A 168 -47.25 17.57 8.58
C SER A 168 -47.56 17.89 10.04
N PRO A 169 -46.59 18.26 10.89
CA PRO A 169 -46.83 18.53 12.32
C PRO A 169 -47.83 19.66 12.56
N ALA A 170 -48.16 20.43 11.52
CA ALA A 170 -49.03 21.59 11.57
C ALA A 170 -50.54 21.29 11.50
N GLU A 171 -50.97 20.05 11.23
CA GLU A 171 -52.38 19.79 10.87
C GLU A 171 -53.24 19.12 11.97
N SER A 172 -52.69 18.83 13.15
CA SER A 172 -53.49 18.26 14.26
C SER A 172 -53.40 19.05 15.57
N VAL A 173 -53.31 20.39 15.48
CA VAL A 173 -53.43 21.28 16.64
C VAL A 173 -54.91 21.60 16.90
N PHE A 174 -55.44 21.10 18.01
CA PHE A 174 -56.80 21.34 18.48
C PHE A 174 -56.81 22.43 19.55
N TRP A 175 -57.88 23.22 19.60
CA TRP A 175 -58.07 24.27 20.59
C TRP A 175 -59.29 23.95 21.43
N ASP A 176 -59.21 24.20 22.73
CA ASP A 176 -60.40 24.21 23.58
C ASP A 176 -61.09 25.59 23.59
N GLU A 177 -62.26 25.64 24.22
CA GLU A 177 -63.06 26.86 24.42
C GLU A 177 -62.31 27.98 25.19
N HIS A 178 -61.20 27.63 25.85
CA HIS A 178 -60.36 28.53 26.61
C HIS A 178 -59.09 28.97 25.86
N GLY A 179 -58.95 28.59 24.58
CA GLY A 179 -57.81 28.98 23.74
C GLY A 179 -56.53 28.20 24.00
N ARG A 180 -56.59 27.04 24.68
CA ARG A 180 -55.42 26.19 24.95
C ARG A 180 -55.15 25.22 23.80
N ALA A 181 -53.89 25.11 23.39
CA ALA A 181 -53.47 24.28 22.27
C ALA A 181 -53.11 22.85 22.69
N TRP A 182 -53.64 21.88 21.94
CA TRP A 182 -53.39 20.45 22.11
C TRP A 182 -52.95 19.82 20.80
N VAL A 183 -51.94 18.94 20.84
CA VAL A 183 -51.44 18.23 19.66
C VAL A 183 -51.60 16.73 19.85
N ARG A 184 -52.04 16.03 18.80
CA ARG A 184 -52.16 14.57 18.81
C ARG A 184 -50.92 13.90 18.23
N ASP A 185 -50.27 13.04 19.02
CA ASP A 185 -49.10 12.28 18.56
C ASP A 185 -49.50 11.16 17.57
N ALA A 186 -48.50 10.56 16.91
CA ALA A 186 -48.71 9.44 15.98
C ALA A 186 -49.34 8.19 16.62
N TYR A 187 -49.40 8.14 17.96
CA TYR A 187 -50.00 7.08 18.75
C TYR A 187 -51.40 7.45 19.28
N GLY A 188 -51.92 8.61 18.89
CA GLY A 188 -53.26 9.08 19.22
C GLY A 188 -53.41 9.74 20.59
N ARG A 189 -52.32 9.99 21.32
CA ARG A 189 -52.33 10.67 22.63
C ARG A 189 -52.23 12.19 22.47
N PHE A 190 -52.89 12.91 23.35
CA PHE A 190 -52.91 14.37 23.36
C PHE A 190 -51.80 14.91 24.27
N HIS A 191 -51.02 15.85 23.74
CA HIS A 191 -50.00 16.60 24.47
C HIS A 191 -50.37 18.08 24.49
N ARG A 192 -50.24 18.72 25.65
CA ARG A 192 -50.48 20.15 25.80
C ARG A 192 -49.28 20.94 25.26
N MET A 193 -49.52 21.99 24.48
CA MET A 193 -48.47 22.89 23.99
C MET A 193 -48.74 24.33 24.43
N PRO A 194 -48.19 24.75 25.59
CA PRO A 194 -48.42 26.08 26.15
C PRO A 194 -47.92 27.22 25.25
N ASP A 195 -46.86 26.96 24.47
CA ASP A 195 -46.22 27.94 23.58
C ASP A 195 -47.12 28.38 22.43
N LEU A 196 -48.14 27.57 22.13
CA LEU A 196 -49.12 27.84 21.08
C LEU A 196 -50.43 28.40 21.67
N ASP A 197 -50.60 28.58 22.98
CA ASP A 197 -51.88 29.07 23.53
C ASP A 197 -52.24 30.46 22.91
N ARG A 198 -53.47 30.59 22.39
CA ARG A 198 -53.95 31.85 21.83
C ARG A 198 -54.24 32.75 23.02
N GLN A 199 -53.49 33.85 23.13
CA GLN A 199 -53.88 34.92 24.05
C GLN A 199 -55.28 35.36 23.64
N VAL A 200 -56.27 35.02 24.46
CA VAL A 200 -57.64 35.52 24.30
C VAL A 200 -57.55 37.03 24.50
N ILE A 201 -57.39 37.76 23.39
CA ILE A 201 -57.49 39.21 23.40
C ILE A 201 -58.93 39.49 23.81
N SER A 202 -59.09 39.88 25.07
CA SER A 202 -60.29 40.49 25.62
C SER A 202 -60.67 41.69 24.76
N GLN A 203 -61.51 41.50 23.75
CA GLN A 203 -62.35 42.57 23.24
C GLN A 203 -63.53 42.75 24.20
N ALA A 204 -63.21 43.26 25.38
CA ALA A 204 -64.09 44.14 26.13
C ALA A 204 -63.72 45.57 25.71
N ALA A 205 -64.22 46.02 24.54
CA ALA A 205 -64.16 47.42 24.13
C ALA A 205 -65.05 47.71 22.90
N ARG A 206 -66.37 47.75 23.09
CA ARG A 206 -67.27 48.89 22.76
C ARG A 206 -68.73 48.49 22.83
#